data_AF-Q97MH8-F1
#
_entry.id   AF-Q97MH8-F1
#
_cell.length_a   1.000
_cell.length_b   1.000
_cell.length_c   1.000
_cell.angle_alpha   90.00
_cell.angle_beta   90.00
_cell.angle_gamma   90.00
#
_symmetry.space_group_name_H-M   'P 1'
#
loop_
_entity.id
_entity.type
_entity.pdbx_description
1 polymer ?
#
loop_
_entity_poly.entity_id
_entity_poly.type
_entity_poly.pdbx_seq_one_letter_code
_entity_poly.pdbx_strand_id
1 'polypeptide(L)'
;MKKMVLISLAAASLITLSACTAKSNNSSTSSSNSASNKTKASSKNTSSSSGNSKLKSEGTSTNTNTTSNGDYVISDVSSWNHPVKNIFGREAIKINKVVLQNNKTYPVFYVTLSKELNAENKAYYTKLMKEIALANGYWDYEVIDSSKGADIKVKCKNKNAIESITYNKDSNYFTVSSAQVLSKEQELVNYLTSNVSEVKSFVDVHANNTTSKASIYVERYPDETSTNTYEKSYYIIYVGEAFSDHTVNTYRFAINKDTNEILYYDTANDKYETLAEWRSSKK
;
A
#
# COMPACT_ATOMS: atom_id res chain seq x y z
N MET A 1 -14.00 48.32 36.86
CA MET A 1 -14.35 49.32 35.82
C MET A 1 -13.94 48.77 34.48
N LYS A 2 -14.89 48.69 33.55
CA LYS A 2 -14.76 48.08 32.23
C LYS A 2 -13.93 48.97 31.32
N LYS A 3 -13.00 48.39 30.55
CA LYS A 3 -12.50 49.00 29.31
C LYS A 3 -12.78 48.05 28.16
N MET A 4 -13.73 48.46 27.33
CA MET A 4 -13.95 47.96 25.98
C MET A 4 -12.76 48.35 25.09
N VAL A 5 -12.36 47.46 24.19
CA VAL A 5 -11.82 47.82 22.88
C VAL A 5 -12.49 46.91 21.85
N LEU A 6 -13.15 47.53 20.87
CA LEU A 6 -13.79 46.93 19.72
C LEU A 6 -12.89 47.05 18.48
N ILE A 7 -12.91 45.97 17.68
CA ILE A 7 -12.93 45.90 16.20
C ILE A 7 -11.69 46.40 15.42
N SER A 8 -11.12 45.49 14.62
CA SER A 8 -11.06 45.68 13.16
C SER A 8 -10.94 44.37 12.40
N LEU A 9 -11.70 44.35 11.30
CA LEU A 9 -12.03 43.26 10.38
C LEU A 9 -10.92 42.96 9.35
N ALA A 10 -10.93 41.69 8.91
CA ALA A 10 -10.82 41.18 7.54
C ALA A 10 -9.56 41.44 6.69
N ALA A 11 -8.96 40.33 6.23
CA ALA A 11 -8.47 40.21 4.86
C ALA A 11 -8.82 38.80 4.35
N ALA A 12 -9.85 38.72 3.50
CA ALA A 12 -10.19 37.54 2.73
C ALA A 12 -9.42 37.59 1.40
N SER A 13 -8.53 36.64 1.18
CA SER A 13 -7.78 36.51 -0.07
C SER A 13 -8.66 35.84 -1.13
N LEU A 14 -9.17 36.63 -2.06
CA LEU A 14 -9.70 36.15 -3.33
C LEU A 14 -8.54 35.58 -4.17
N ILE A 15 -8.57 34.29 -4.47
CA ILE A 15 -7.76 33.69 -5.54
C ILE A 15 -8.63 33.69 -6.79
N THR A 16 -8.28 34.54 -7.75
CA THR A 16 -8.87 34.58 -9.08
C THR A 16 -8.36 33.40 -9.91
N LEU A 17 -9.30 32.61 -10.44
CA LEU A 17 -9.05 31.59 -11.45
C LEU A 17 -8.90 32.27 -12.82
N SER A 18 -7.69 32.28 -13.37
CA SER A 18 -7.49 32.57 -14.79
C SER A 18 -7.64 31.28 -15.60
N ALA A 19 -8.79 31.16 -16.26
CA ALA A 19 -9.04 30.18 -17.30
C ALA A 19 -8.46 30.68 -18.64
N CYS A 20 -7.48 29.98 -19.18
CA CYS A 20 -7.12 30.08 -20.60
C CYS A 20 -7.62 28.82 -21.31
N THR A 21 -8.77 28.95 -21.96
CA THR A 21 -9.22 28.09 -23.06
C THR A 21 -8.37 28.32 -24.31
N ALA A 22 -7.90 27.25 -24.94
CA ALA A 22 -7.51 27.27 -26.34
C ALA A 22 -8.12 26.07 -27.07
N LYS A 23 -8.96 26.38 -28.06
CA LYS A 23 -9.66 25.48 -28.95
C LYS A 23 -8.99 25.55 -30.33
N SER A 24 -8.69 24.37 -30.89
CA SER A 24 -8.72 23.96 -32.30
C SER A 24 -8.61 25.04 -33.40
N ASN A 25 -7.58 24.96 -34.27
CA ASN A 25 -7.70 24.42 -35.65
C ASN A 25 -6.55 24.84 -36.59
N ASN A 26 -6.03 23.82 -37.26
CA ASN A 26 -5.49 23.72 -38.61
C ASN A 26 -5.58 24.95 -39.55
N SER A 27 -4.45 25.35 -40.15
CA SER A 27 -4.38 25.70 -41.58
C SER A 27 -2.93 25.62 -42.09
N SER A 28 -2.73 24.72 -43.04
CA SER A 28 -1.66 24.71 -44.03
C SER A 28 -1.61 26.02 -44.83
N THR A 29 -0.41 26.48 -45.26
CA THR A 29 -0.02 26.66 -46.68
C THR A 29 1.46 27.09 -46.79
N SER A 30 2.11 26.43 -47.76
CA SER A 30 3.41 26.57 -48.45
C SER A 30 3.88 28.00 -48.80
N SER A 31 5.13 28.34 -49.20
CA SER A 31 6.28 27.59 -49.77
C SER A 31 7.49 28.51 -50.06
N SER A 32 8.66 27.86 -50.28
CA SER A 32 9.75 28.17 -51.24
C SER A 32 11.00 28.89 -50.67
N ASN A 33 12.25 28.60 -51.06
CA ASN A 33 12.83 27.62 -52.00
C ASN A 33 14.37 27.53 -51.82
N SER A 34 14.98 26.53 -52.48
CA SER A 34 16.40 26.38 -52.92
C SER A 34 17.13 25.20 -52.25
N ALA A 35 17.06 23.98 -52.79
CA ALA A 35 17.88 23.41 -53.88
C ALA A 35 19.38 23.24 -53.46
N SER A 36 19.99 22.06 -53.55
CA SER A 36 20.08 21.25 -54.77
C SER A 36 20.63 19.82 -54.53
N ASN A 37 20.02 18.86 -55.27
CA ASN A 37 20.62 17.78 -56.08
C ASN A 37 21.66 16.80 -55.48
N LYS A 38 21.67 15.49 -55.78
CA LYS A 38 21.22 14.81 -57.01
C LYS A 38 21.29 13.27 -56.85
N THR A 39 20.29 12.58 -57.45
CA THR A 39 20.33 11.32 -58.25
C THR A 39 20.74 10.00 -57.58
N LYS A 40 20.25 8.80 -57.94
CA LYS A 40 19.31 8.17 -58.92
C LYS A 40 19.33 6.66 -58.54
N ALA A 41 18.48 5.70 -58.91
CA ALA A 41 17.31 5.53 -59.77
C ALA A 41 16.70 4.14 -59.39
N SER A 42 15.37 3.98 -59.39
CA SER A 42 14.58 3.17 -60.36
C SER A 42 14.58 1.65 -60.07
N SER A 43 13.50 0.86 -60.13
CA SER A 43 12.17 0.86 -60.80
C SER A 43 11.29 -0.17 -60.06
N LYS A 44 10.01 0.04 -59.72
CA LYS A 44 8.75 0.09 -60.52
C LYS A 44 8.33 -1.21 -61.24
N ASN A 45 7.35 -1.94 -60.66
CA ASN A 45 6.01 -2.27 -61.23
C ASN A 45 5.28 -3.29 -60.31
N THR A 46 4.06 -3.03 -59.79
CA THR A 46 2.70 -3.36 -60.34
C THR A 46 2.59 -4.84 -60.77
N SER A 47 1.65 -5.70 -60.36
CA SER A 47 0.25 -5.54 -59.96
C SER A 47 -0.32 -6.87 -59.38
N SER A 48 -1.27 -6.75 -58.44
CA SER A 48 -2.46 -7.60 -58.19
C SER A 48 -2.39 -9.14 -58.19
N SER A 49 -2.75 -9.76 -57.06
CA SER A 49 -3.86 -10.73 -56.95
C SER A 49 -3.80 -11.50 -55.61
N SER A 50 -4.84 -11.32 -54.79
CA SER A 50 -5.60 -12.36 -54.05
C SER A 50 -4.87 -13.41 -53.19
N GLY A 51 -5.26 -13.49 -51.91
CA GLY A 51 -5.38 -14.80 -51.24
C GLY A 51 -4.76 -14.93 -49.84
N ASN A 52 -5.66 -14.90 -48.86
CA ASN A 52 -5.63 -15.58 -47.56
C ASN A 52 -4.48 -15.41 -46.56
N SER A 53 -4.89 -14.89 -45.41
CA SER A 53 -4.30 -14.97 -44.09
C SER A 53 -3.86 -16.38 -43.69
N LYS A 54 -2.61 -16.51 -43.23
CA LYS A 54 -2.17 -17.61 -42.37
C LYS A 54 -1.32 -17.04 -41.24
N LEU A 55 -1.98 -16.79 -40.11
CA LEU A 55 -1.35 -16.47 -38.83
C LEU A 55 -0.46 -17.64 -38.42
N LYS A 56 0.81 -17.31 -38.22
CA LYS A 56 1.85 -18.20 -37.72
C LYS A 56 1.67 -18.34 -36.22
N SER A 57 1.24 -19.52 -35.78
CA SER A 57 1.20 -19.92 -34.37
C SER A 57 2.60 -20.30 -33.93
N GLU A 58 3.19 -19.53 -33.02
CA GLU A 58 4.34 -19.95 -32.22
C GLU A 58 3.84 -20.25 -30.81
N GLY A 59 3.73 -21.54 -30.52
CA GLY A 59 3.26 -22.08 -29.25
C GLY A 59 4.36 -22.08 -28.18
N THR A 60 3.99 -21.68 -26.98
CA THR A 60 4.65 -22.13 -25.75
C THR A 60 3.72 -23.13 -25.08
N SER A 61 4.05 -24.42 -25.22
CA SER A 61 3.26 -25.54 -24.69
C SER A 61 3.49 -25.69 -23.18
N THR A 62 2.62 -25.09 -22.37
CA THR A 62 2.40 -25.52 -20.98
C THR A 62 1.62 -26.84 -21.00
N ASN A 63 2.22 -27.92 -20.49
CA ASN A 63 1.57 -29.22 -20.31
C ASN A 63 0.35 -29.06 -19.39
N THR A 64 -0.84 -29.03 -19.98
CA THR A 64 -2.09 -28.68 -19.32
C THR A 64 -3.14 -29.72 -19.68
N ASN A 65 -3.85 -30.22 -18.67
CA ASN A 65 -4.90 -31.20 -18.84
C ASN A 65 -6.22 -30.61 -18.34
N THR A 66 -7.21 -30.59 -19.21
CA THR A 66 -8.60 -30.29 -18.84
C THR A 66 -9.22 -31.56 -18.29
N THR A 67 -9.74 -31.52 -17.06
CA THR A 67 -10.45 -32.67 -16.48
C THR A 67 -11.92 -32.68 -16.92
N SER A 68 -12.60 -33.83 -16.78
CA SER A 68 -13.99 -34.05 -17.19
C SER A 68 -15.01 -33.07 -16.58
N ASN A 69 -14.63 -32.35 -15.52
CA ASN A 69 -15.47 -31.34 -14.86
C ASN A 69 -15.25 -29.91 -15.38
N GLY A 70 -14.41 -29.71 -16.40
CA GLY A 70 -14.09 -28.39 -16.96
C GLY A 70 -12.98 -27.64 -16.20
N ASP A 71 -12.43 -28.22 -15.13
CA ASP A 71 -11.30 -27.67 -14.40
C ASP A 71 -10.01 -27.76 -15.22
N TYR A 72 -9.22 -26.68 -15.17
CA TYR A 72 -7.94 -26.58 -15.86
C TYR A 72 -6.79 -26.71 -14.88
N VAL A 73 -5.99 -27.78 -15.03
CA VAL A 73 -4.91 -28.10 -14.08
C VAL A 73 -3.55 -27.68 -14.65
N ILE A 74 -2.81 -26.93 -13.83
CA ILE A 74 -1.43 -26.49 -14.08
C ILE A 74 -0.53 -27.23 -13.08
N SER A 75 0.07 -28.32 -13.54
CA SER A 75 1.00 -29.13 -12.73
C SER A 75 2.45 -28.66 -12.86
N ASP A 76 2.83 -28.17 -14.04
CA ASP A 76 4.13 -27.52 -14.22
C ASP A 76 4.04 -26.04 -13.85
N VAL A 77 4.16 -25.78 -12.55
CA VAL A 77 4.12 -24.41 -12.02
C VAL A 77 5.36 -23.61 -12.42
N SER A 78 6.45 -24.27 -12.82
CA SER A 78 7.71 -23.60 -13.17
C SER A 78 7.58 -22.79 -14.47
N SER A 79 6.84 -23.29 -15.45
CA SER A 79 6.53 -22.59 -16.71
C SER A 79 5.32 -21.67 -16.63
N TRP A 80 4.53 -21.75 -15.55
CA TRP A 80 3.40 -20.85 -15.33
C TRP A 80 3.86 -19.44 -14.96
N ASN A 81 3.44 -18.45 -15.75
CA ASN A 81 3.74 -17.03 -15.56
C ASN A 81 2.53 -16.28 -14.99
N HIS A 82 2.57 -15.99 -13.68
CA HIS A 82 1.49 -15.28 -12.99
C HIS A 82 2.03 -14.50 -11.78
N PRO A 83 1.52 -13.28 -11.49
CA PRO A 83 2.05 -12.45 -10.39
C PRO A 83 2.01 -13.11 -9.01
N VAL A 84 1.00 -13.94 -8.74
CA VAL A 84 0.86 -14.68 -7.48
C VAL A 84 2.06 -15.59 -7.18
N LYS A 85 2.76 -16.09 -8.21
CA LYS A 85 3.96 -16.91 -8.05
C LYS A 85 5.08 -16.16 -7.32
N ASN A 86 5.22 -14.86 -7.55
CA ASN A 86 6.22 -14.03 -6.88
C ASN A 86 5.90 -13.84 -5.40
N ILE A 87 4.61 -13.74 -5.06
CA ILE A 87 4.16 -13.61 -3.67
C ILE A 87 4.51 -14.88 -2.88
N PHE A 88 4.13 -16.05 -3.39
CA PHE A 88 4.48 -17.32 -2.74
C PHE A 88 6.00 -17.56 -2.69
N GLY A 89 6.72 -17.23 -3.75
CA GLY A 89 8.19 -17.36 -3.81
C GLY A 89 8.91 -16.50 -2.76
N ARG A 90 8.50 -15.24 -2.58
CA ARG A 90 9.06 -14.33 -1.55
C ARG A 90 8.91 -14.90 -0.14
N GLU A 91 7.81 -15.59 0.10
CA GLU A 91 7.46 -16.16 1.41
C GLU A 91 7.99 -17.58 1.63
N ALA A 92 8.85 -18.07 0.71
CA ALA A 92 9.37 -19.44 0.69
C ALA A 92 8.26 -20.52 0.69
N ILE A 93 7.09 -20.21 0.11
CA ILE A 93 5.97 -21.13 -0.04
C ILE A 93 6.04 -21.77 -1.42
N LYS A 94 6.14 -23.10 -1.45
CA LYS A 94 6.15 -23.86 -2.69
C LYS A 94 4.72 -24.06 -3.20
N ILE A 95 4.46 -23.69 -4.45
CA ILE A 95 3.23 -24.06 -5.16
C ILE A 95 3.44 -25.45 -5.79
N ASN A 96 2.61 -26.40 -5.42
CA ASN A 96 2.65 -27.78 -5.91
C ASN A 96 1.86 -27.95 -7.21
N LYS A 97 0.67 -27.32 -7.30
CA LYS A 97 -0.14 -27.23 -8.52
C LYS A 97 -1.14 -26.09 -8.39
N VAL A 98 -1.70 -25.67 -9.52
CA VAL A 98 -2.84 -24.74 -9.56
C VAL A 98 -3.99 -25.40 -10.32
N VAL A 99 -5.20 -25.29 -9.78
CA VAL A 99 -6.42 -25.72 -10.47
C VAL A 99 -7.27 -24.48 -10.69
N LEU A 100 -7.62 -24.19 -11.95
CA LEU A 100 -8.50 -23.08 -12.28
C LEU A 100 -9.92 -23.61 -12.52
N GLN A 101 -10.83 -23.25 -11.64
CA GLN A 101 -12.25 -23.63 -11.68
C GLN A 101 -13.11 -22.49 -12.23
N ASN A 102 -14.41 -22.74 -12.41
CA ASN A 102 -15.40 -21.74 -12.82
C ASN A 102 -14.99 -20.99 -14.09
N ASN A 103 -14.75 -21.68 -15.21
CA ASN A 103 -14.25 -21.06 -16.45
C ASN A 103 -12.92 -20.30 -16.25
N LYS A 104 -12.04 -20.85 -15.41
CA LYS A 104 -10.71 -20.34 -15.09
C LYS A 104 -10.68 -19.05 -14.27
N THR A 105 -11.75 -18.77 -13.53
CA THR A 105 -11.90 -17.55 -12.74
C THR A 105 -11.75 -17.75 -11.24
N TYR A 106 -11.67 -19.00 -10.79
CA TYR A 106 -11.48 -19.36 -9.39
C TYR A 106 -10.21 -20.21 -9.26
N PRO A 107 -9.04 -19.60 -8.99
CA PRO A 107 -7.83 -20.36 -8.79
C PRO A 107 -7.79 -21.02 -7.40
N VAL A 108 -7.45 -22.30 -7.40
CA VAL A 108 -7.14 -23.10 -6.21
C VAL A 108 -5.64 -23.41 -6.22
N PHE A 109 -4.91 -22.83 -5.28
CA PHE A 109 -3.48 -22.99 -5.11
C PHE A 109 -3.20 -24.12 -4.13
N TYR A 110 -2.62 -25.22 -4.61
CA TYR A 110 -2.14 -26.29 -3.74
C TYR A 110 -0.69 -25.98 -3.40
N VAL A 111 -0.39 -25.76 -2.12
CA VAL A 111 0.91 -25.25 -1.66
C VAL A 111 1.49 -26.07 -0.51
N THR A 112 2.71 -25.74 -0.13
CA THR A 112 3.36 -26.16 1.12
C THR A 112 3.64 -24.92 1.95
N LEU A 113 2.89 -24.69 3.02
CA LEU A 113 3.01 -23.51 3.87
C LEU A 113 4.28 -23.56 4.71
N SER A 114 5.02 -22.45 4.74
CA SER A 114 6.30 -22.34 5.43
C SER A 114 6.19 -22.22 6.96
N LYS A 115 5.01 -21.84 7.49
CA LYS A 115 4.75 -21.68 8.93
C LYS A 115 3.47 -22.42 9.34
N GLU A 116 3.25 -22.54 10.64
CA GLU A 116 1.99 -23.09 11.18
C GLU A 116 0.89 -22.02 11.20
N LEU A 117 -0.34 -22.43 10.89
CA LEU A 117 -1.55 -21.60 11.02
C LEU A 117 -1.99 -21.54 12.50
N ASN A 118 -1.19 -20.84 13.31
CA ASN A 118 -1.41 -20.62 14.74
C ASN A 118 -1.57 -19.12 15.06
N ALA A 119 -1.91 -18.79 16.31
CA ALA A 119 -2.17 -17.40 16.73
C ALA A 119 -0.99 -16.44 16.44
N GLU A 120 0.25 -16.91 16.64
CA GLU A 120 1.48 -16.13 16.42
C GLU A 120 1.66 -15.72 14.95
N ASN A 121 1.20 -16.56 14.02
CA ASN A 121 1.32 -16.32 12.57
C ASN A 121 0.05 -15.70 11.95
N LYS A 122 -0.94 -15.30 12.75
CA LYS A 122 -2.20 -14.72 12.25
C LYS A 122 -1.98 -13.46 11.41
N ALA A 123 -1.19 -12.50 11.90
CA ALA A 123 -0.90 -11.26 11.18
C ALA A 123 -0.15 -11.52 9.87
N TYR A 124 0.82 -12.43 9.92
CA TYR A 124 1.59 -12.88 8.76
C TYR A 124 0.67 -13.45 7.67
N TYR A 125 -0.16 -14.44 7.99
CA TYR A 125 -1.04 -15.07 7.01
C TYR A 125 -2.14 -14.12 6.54
N THR A 126 -2.63 -13.22 7.40
CA THR A 126 -3.58 -12.19 6.99
C THR A 126 -2.97 -11.26 5.94
N LYS A 127 -1.72 -10.81 6.13
CA LYS A 127 -1.00 -10.01 5.14
C LYS A 127 -0.80 -10.79 3.84
N LEU A 128 -0.36 -12.04 3.93
CA LEU A 128 -0.13 -12.89 2.78
C LEU A 128 -1.40 -13.07 1.92
N MET A 129 -2.55 -13.38 2.53
CA MET A 129 -3.81 -13.52 1.80
C MET A 129 -4.23 -12.19 1.11
N LYS A 130 -3.97 -11.04 1.74
CA LYS A 130 -4.22 -9.73 1.11
C LYS A 130 -3.33 -9.49 -0.10
N GLU A 131 -2.04 -9.83 -0.01
CA GLU A 131 -1.08 -9.69 -1.11
C GLU A 131 -1.40 -10.63 -2.28
N ILE A 132 -1.83 -11.87 -2.00
CA ILE A 132 -2.29 -12.80 -3.03
C ILE A 132 -3.55 -12.26 -3.72
N ALA A 133 -4.53 -11.73 -2.97
CA ALA A 133 -5.72 -11.14 -3.57
C ALA A 133 -5.38 -10.00 -4.54
N LEU A 134 -4.48 -9.10 -4.14
CA LEU A 134 -4.01 -8.00 -5.00
C LEU A 134 -3.34 -8.54 -6.27
N ALA A 135 -2.40 -9.48 -6.13
CA ALA A 135 -1.67 -10.07 -7.25
C ALA A 135 -2.56 -10.91 -8.18
N ASN A 136 -3.65 -11.47 -7.65
CA ASN A 136 -4.67 -12.22 -8.38
C ASN A 136 -5.77 -11.31 -8.95
N GLY A 137 -5.65 -9.98 -8.84
CA GLY A 137 -6.65 -9.04 -9.38
C GLY A 137 -8.00 -9.09 -8.66
N TYR A 138 -8.03 -9.50 -7.39
CA TYR A 138 -9.22 -9.64 -6.55
C TYR A 138 -10.26 -10.63 -7.07
N TRP A 139 -9.84 -11.67 -7.79
CA TRP A 139 -10.69 -12.85 -7.99
C TRP A 139 -10.71 -13.68 -6.72
N ASP A 140 -11.88 -14.26 -6.39
CA ASP A 140 -12.02 -15.25 -5.34
C ASP A 140 -11.04 -16.41 -5.55
N TYR A 141 -10.46 -16.93 -4.48
CA TYR A 141 -9.47 -18.00 -4.58
C TYR A 141 -9.41 -18.86 -3.32
N GLU A 142 -8.70 -19.98 -3.45
CA GLU A 142 -8.46 -20.92 -2.37
C GLU A 142 -6.99 -21.30 -2.26
N VAL A 143 -6.49 -21.47 -1.04
CA VAL A 143 -5.13 -21.96 -0.73
C VAL A 143 -5.25 -23.22 0.11
N ILE A 144 -4.73 -24.33 -0.42
CA ILE A 144 -4.80 -25.65 0.20
C ILE A 144 -3.38 -26.14 0.51
N ASP A 145 -3.15 -26.52 1.75
CA ASP A 145 -1.99 -27.32 2.16
C ASP A 145 -2.48 -28.65 2.71
N SER A 146 -2.43 -29.69 1.87
CA SER A 146 -2.88 -31.03 2.23
C SER A 146 -2.05 -31.66 3.34
N SER A 147 -0.77 -31.30 3.47
CA SER A 147 0.11 -31.86 4.50
C SER A 147 -0.28 -31.38 5.90
N LYS A 148 -0.77 -30.13 5.99
CA LYS A 148 -1.29 -29.53 7.22
C LYS A 148 -2.80 -29.65 7.35
N GLY A 149 -3.49 -30.21 6.36
CA GLY A 149 -4.95 -30.26 6.28
C GLY A 149 -5.60 -28.87 6.30
N ALA A 150 -4.91 -27.87 5.78
CA ALA A 150 -5.36 -26.49 5.75
C ALA A 150 -6.07 -26.15 4.43
N ASP A 151 -7.22 -25.51 4.54
CA ASP A 151 -8.03 -24.98 3.44
C ASP A 151 -8.45 -23.56 3.82
N ILE A 152 -7.90 -22.58 3.08
CA ILE A 152 -8.14 -21.15 3.26
C ILE A 152 -8.88 -20.63 2.04
N LYS A 153 -10.11 -20.13 2.25
CA LYS A 153 -10.94 -19.54 1.19
C LYS A 153 -11.00 -18.04 1.34
N VAL A 154 -10.76 -17.33 0.24
CA VAL A 154 -10.79 -15.88 0.18
C VAL A 154 -11.86 -15.43 -0.80
N LYS A 155 -12.84 -14.69 -0.28
CA LYS A 155 -13.85 -14.01 -1.09
C LYS A 155 -13.49 -12.54 -1.21
N CYS A 156 -13.49 -12.04 -2.42
CA CYS A 156 -13.22 -10.67 -2.75
C CYS A 156 -14.50 -9.95 -3.16
N LYS A 157 -14.60 -8.66 -2.82
CA LYS A 157 -15.69 -7.79 -3.21
C LYS A 157 -15.17 -6.76 -4.19
N ASN A 158 -15.65 -6.83 -5.44
CA ASN A 158 -15.23 -5.94 -6.52
C ASN A 158 -13.69 -5.94 -6.74
N LYS A 159 -13.18 -5.12 -7.66
CA LYS A 159 -11.77 -5.12 -8.09
C LYS A 159 -10.76 -4.55 -7.07
N ASN A 160 -11.14 -4.34 -5.80
CA ASN A 160 -10.28 -3.63 -4.85
C ASN A 160 -10.43 -3.99 -3.37
N ALA A 161 -11.23 -5.00 -3.00
CA ALA A 161 -11.41 -5.35 -1.59
C ALA A 161 -11.58 -6.86 -1.36
N ILE A 162 -11.19 -7.31 -0.16
CA ILE A 162 -11.52 -8.65 0.35
C ILE A 162 -12.81 -8.53 1.17
N GLU A 163 -13.77 -9.41 0.91
CA GLU A 163 -15.00 -9.55 1.69
C GLU A 163 -14.77 -10.42 2.93
N SER A 164 -14.14 -11.59 2.75
CA SER A 164 -13.87 -12.52 3.84
C SER A 164 -12.68 -13.43 3.55
N ILE A 165 -12.03 -13.87 4.62
CA ILE A 165 -11.03 -14.92 4.61
C ILE A 165 -11.48 -15.94 5.64
N THR A 166 -11.58 -17.21 5.26
CA THR A 166 -12.02 -18.29 6.14
C THR A 166 -10.98 -19.41 6.14
N TYR A 167 -10.83 -20.06 7.28
CA TYR A 167 -9.95 -21.21 7.46
C TYR A 167 -10.78 -22.38 7.99
N ASN A 168 -10.66 -23.53 7.34
CA ASN A 168 -11.48 -24.71 7.64
C ASN A 168 -11.38 -25.20 9.10
N LYS A 169 -10.24 -25.04 9.77
CA LYS A 169 -10.07 -25.49 11.16
C LYS A 169 -10.42 -24.45 12.22
N ASP A 170 -10.45 -23.17 11.86
CA ASP A 170 -10.82 -22.08 12.75
C ASP A 170 -11.40 -20.92 11.93
N SER A 171 -12.73 -20.80 11.93
CA SER A 171 -13.45 -19.75 11.22
C SER A 171 -13.12 -18.34 11.73
N ASN A 172 -12.55 -18.22 12.95
CA ASN A 172 -12.15 -16.96 13.56
C ASN A 172 -10.65 -16.65 13.39
N TYR A 173 -9.90 -17.52 12.70
CA TYR A 173 -8.47 -17.32 12.50
C TYR A 173 -8.18 -15.99 11.80
N PHE A 174 -8.95 -15.64 10.77
CA PHE A 174 -8.79 -14.39 10.02
C PHE A 174 -9.79 -13.30 10.42
N THR A 175 -10.72 -13.59 11.33
CA THR A 175 -11.61 -12.53 11.82
C THR A 175 -10.76 -11.54 12.61
N VAL A 176 -10.94 -10.28 12.28
CA VAL A 176 -10.42 -9.19 13.10
C VAL A 176 -11.29 -9.19 14.35
N SER A 177 -10.91 -9.99 15.36
CA SER A 177 -11.30 -9.72 16.73
C SER A 177 -10.97 -8.25 16.98
N SER A 178 -11.95 -7.46 17.41
CA SER A 178 -11.77 -6.06 17.81
C SER A 178 -10.73 -5.89 18.93
N ALA A 179 -10.22 -6.98 19.52
CA ALA A 179 -8.92 -7.02 20.16
C ALA A 179 -7.84 -7.43 19.13
N GLN A 180 -7.34 -6.48 18.35
CA GLN A 180 -6.03 -6.64 17.71
C GLN A 180 -4.97 -6.40 18.79
N VAL A 181 -4.01 -7.32 18.93
CA VAL A 181 -2.70 -6.96 19.48
C VAL A 181 -2.13 -5.96 18.48
N LEU A 182 -2.22 -4.67 18.81
CA LEU A 182 -1.64 -3.59 18.04
C LEU A 182 -0.13 -3.86 17.92
N SER A 183 0.50 -3.49 16.80
CA SER A 183 1.97 -3.45 16.81
C SER A 183 2.42 -2.50 17.91
N LYS A 184 3.61 -2.71 18.50
CA LYS A 184 4.10 -1.82 19.56
C LYS A 184 4.08 -0.35 19.12
N GLU A 185 4.40 -0.09 17.86
CA GLU A 185 4.27 1.23 17.24
C GLU A 185 2.82 1.73 17.23
N GLN A 186 1.85 0.93 16.80
CA GLN A 186 0.43 1.30 16.85
C GLN A 186 -0.09 1.51 18.28
N GLU A 187 0.35 0.71 19.25
CA GLU A 187 0.04 0.92 20.67
C GLU A 187 0.52 2.30 21.12
N LEU A 188 1.77 2.65 20.80
CA LEU A 188 2.38 3.92 21.19
C LEU A 188 1.74 5.11 20.47
N VAL A 189 1.47 4.99 19.17
CA VAL A 189 0.78 6.03 18.38
C VAL A 189 -0.63 6.26 18.92
N ASN A 190 -1.39 5.20 19.20
CA ASN A 190 -2.72 5.31 19.77
C ASN A 190 -2.67 5.92 21.17
N TYR A 191 -1.76 5.45 22.02
CA TYR A 191 -1.56 5.98 23.36
C TYR A 191 -1.23 7.48 23.34
N LEU A 192 -0.30 7.90 22.47
CA LEU A 192 0.06 9.31 22.31
C LEU A 192 -1.13 10.14 21.82
N THR A 193 -1.82 9.66 20.79
CA THR A 193 -2.98 10.35 20.18
C THR A 193 -4.15 10.48 21.17
N SER A 194 -4.35 9.48 22.04
CA SER A 194 -5.40 9.51 23.06
C SER A 194 -5.07 10.41 24.26
N ASN A 195 -3.79 10.57 24.61
CA ASN A 195 -3.36 11.31 25.80
C ASN A 195 -2.85 12.73 25.51
N VAL A 196 -2.56 13.06 24.25
CA VAL A 196 -2.07 14.38 23.84
C VAL A 196 -3.03 15.00 22.82
N SER A 197 -3.88 15.91 23.30
CA SER A 197 -4.89 16.61 22.49
C SER A 197 -4.32 17.29 21.25
N GLU A 198 -3.11 17.85 21.34
CA GLU A 198 -2.41 18.53 20.25
C GLU A 198 -2.07 17.56 19.11
N VAL A 199 -1.71 16.31 19.44
CA VAL A 199 -1.45 15.25 18.46
C VAL A 199 -2.78 14.78 17.85
N LYS A 200 -3.83 14.62 18.66
CA LYS A 200 -5.16 14.29 18.15
C LYS A 200 -5.66 15.34 17.14
N SER A 201 -5.60 16.62 17.50
CA SER A 201 -5.98 17.71 16.62
C SER A 201 -5.14 17.75 15.35
N PHE A 202 -3.83 17.49 15.45
CA PHE A 202 -2.96 17.37 14.29
C PHE A 202 -3.41 16.25 13.33
N VAL A 203 -3.71 15.06 13.84
CA VAL A 203 -4.22 13.93 13.03
C VAL A 203 -5.57 14.28 12.39
N ASP A 204 -6.50 14.84 13.16
CA ASP A 204 -7.85 15.19 12.70
C ASP A 204 -7.80 16.17 11.52
N VAL A 205 -6.92 17.19 11.58
CA VAL A 205 -6.74 18.17 10.50
C VAL A 205 -6.22 17.53 9.20
N HIS A 206 -5.39 16.50 9.31
CA HIS A 206 -4.76 15.85 8.15
C HIS A 206 -5.51 14.62 7.63
N ALA A 207 -6.55 14.15 8.32
CA ALA A 207 -7.31 12.94 7.93
C ALA A 207 -7.81 13.00 6.48
N ASN A 208 -8.34 14.17 6.07
CA ASN A 208 -8.91 14.38 4.74
C ASN A 208 -8.07 15.29 3.83
N ASN A 209 -6.87 15.67 4.25
CA ASN A 209 -5.99 16.52 3.44
C ASN A 209 -5.43 15.73 2.25
N THR A 210 -5.47 16.31 1.04
CA THR A 210 -4.99 15.67 -0.21
C THR A 210 -3.54 15.95 -0.54
N THR A 211 -2.93 16.95 0.12
CA THR A 211 -1.57 17.42 -0.14
C THR A 211 -0.56 16.81 0.84
N SER A 212 -0.91 16.74 2.11
CA SER A 212 -0.11 16.11 3.15
C SER A 212 -0.94 15.18 4.02
N LYS A 213 -0.28 14.16 4.58
CA LYS A 213 -0.88 13.23 5.56
C LYS A 213 -0.15 13.33 6.88
N ALA A 214 -0.88 13.12 7.99
CA ALA A 214 -0.22 12.92 9.27
C ALA A 214 0.65 11.66 9.21
N SER A 215 1.89 11.79 9.66
CA SER A 215 2.87 10.74 9.79
C SER A 215 3.32 10.69 11.24
N ILE A 216 3.02 9.58 11.91
CA ILE A 216 3.38 9.34 13.30
C ILE A 216 3.97 7.94 13.38
N TYR A 217 5.20 7.85 13.87
CA TYR A 217 5.93 6.58 13.98
C TYR A 217 6.98 6.65 15.08
N VAL A 218 7.46 5.48 15.51
CA VAL A 218 8.58 5.39 16.45
C VAL A 218 9.87 5.68 15.69
N GLU A 219 10.46 6.85 15.90
CA GLU A 219 11.75 7.26 15.34
C GLU A 219 12.91 6.48 15.97
N ARG A 220 12.79 6.14 17.26
CA ARG A 220 13.81 5.38 18.00
C ARG A 220 13.21 4.51 19.09
N TYR A 221 13.70 3.28 19.18
CA TYR A 221 13.36 2.34 20.26
C TYR A 221 14.37 2.48 21.41
N PRO A 222 13.96 2.20 22.67
CA PRO A 222 14.87 2.19 23.81
C PRO A 222 16.08 1.27 23.57
N ASP A 223 17.27 1.75 23.89
CA ASP A 223 18.53 1.02 23.86
C ASP A 223 19.11 0.91 25.27
N GLU A 224 18.96 -0.26 25.90
CA GLU A 224 19.38 -0.49 27.28
C GLU A 224 20.89 -0.26 27.51
N THR A 225 21.68 -0.24 26.44
CA THR A 225 23.12 0.00 26.47
C THR A 225 23.49 1.49 26.40
N SER A 226 22.56 2.37 26.02
CA SER A 226 22.82 3.81 25.93
C SER A 226 23.07 4.43 27.31
N THR A 227 24.01 5.38 27.37
CA THR A 227 24.27 6.21 28.54
C THR A 227 23.32 7.40 28.64
N ASN A 228 22.60 7.73 27.57
CA ASN A 228 21.58 8.79 27.57
C ASN A 228 20.28 8.23 28.16
N THR A 229 19.78 8.84 29.24
CA THR A 229 18.57 8.37 29.94
C THR A 229 17.34 8.25 29.04
N TYR A 230 17.17 9.16 28.08
CA TYR A 230 16.02 9.14 27.17
C TYR A 230 16.16 8.05 26.13
N GLU A 231 17.32 7.90 25.51
CA GLU A 231 17.56 6.79 24.57
C GLU A 231 17.49 5.43 25.26
N LYS A 232 17.85 5.36 26.54
CA LYS A 232 17.84 4.10 27.31
C LYS A 232 16.45 3.58 27.63
N SER A 233 15.54 4.49 27.98
CA SER A 233 14.26 4.11 28.61
C SER A 233 13.03 4.63 27.87
N TYR A 234 13.17 5.37 26.77
CA TYR A 234 12.03 5.96 26.07
C TYR A 234 11.99 5.55 24.60
N TYR A 235 10.77 5.34 24.11
CA TYR A 235 10.47 5.36 22.69
C TYR A 235 10.41 6.81 22.23
N ILE A 236 11.20 7.19 21.23
CA ILE A 236 11.14 8.51 20.62
C ILE A 236 10.16 8.46 19.46
N ILE A 237 9.13 9.31 19.52
CA ILE A 237 8.02 9.34 18.57
C ILE A 237 8.10 10.61 17.74
N TYR A 238 8.13 10.43 16.42
CA TYR A 238 7.99 11.50 15.45
C TYR A 238 6.52 11.81 15.24
N VAL A 239 6.14 13.08 15.19
CA VAL A 239 4.82 13.54 14.74
C VAL A 239 5.04 14.64 13.71
N GLY A 240 4.54 14.44 12.49
CA GLY A 240 4.72 15.42 11.44
C GLY A 240 3.90 15.14 10.19
N GLU A 241 4.14 15.94 9.17
CA GLU A 241 3.47 15.85 7.89
C GLU A 241 4.31 15.03 6.91
N ALA A 242 3.67 14.15 6.15
CA ALA A 242 4.25 13.48 5.01
C ALA A 242 3.66 14.06 3.71
N PHE A 243 4.56 14.52 2.86
CA PHE A 243 4.30 14.92 1.47
C PHE A 243 4.81 13.83 0.53
N SER A 244 4.64 14.02 -0.78
CA SER A 244 5.10 13.05 -1.78
C SER A 244 6.61 12.88 -1.85
N ASP A 245 7.38 13.91 -1.46
CA ASP A 245 8.82 14.03 -1.67
C ASP A 245 9.61 14.30 -0.38
N HIS A 246 8.94 14.68 0.72
CA HIS A 246 9.59 14.97 2.00
C HIS A 246 8.64 14.78 3.19
N THR A 247 9.20 14.85 4.40
CA THR A 247 8.45 14.89 5.65
C THR A 247 8.85 16.11 6.46
N VAL A 248 7.88 16.75 7.12
CA VAL A 248 8.11 17.92 7.99
C VAL A 248 7.79 17.54 9.42
N ASN A 249 8.76 17.64 10.32
CA ASN A 249 8.56 17.37 11.74
C ASN A 249 7.76 18.53 12.36
N THR A 250 6.67 18.22 13.04
CA THR A 250 5.89 19.20 13.80
C THR A 250 6.18 19.08 15.29
N TYR A 251 6.22 17.85 15.81
CA TYR A 251 6.54 17.57 17.20
C TYR A 251 7.42 16.32 17.32
N ARG A 252 8.14 16.25 18.44
CA ARG A 252 8.81 15.03 18.89
C ARG A 252 8.41 14.77 20.35
N PHE A 253 8.04 13.53 20.62
CA PHE A 253 7.66 13.07 21.96
C PHE A 253 8.54 11.90 22.40
N ALA A 254 8.64 11.68 23.70
CA ALA A 254 9.24 10.49 24.28
C ALA A 254 8.21 9.78 25.17
N ILE A 255 8.08 8.47 25.04
CA ILE A 255 7.20 7.64 25.88
C ILE A 255 8.05 6.65 26.66
N ASN A 256 8.01 6.72 28.00
CA ASN A 256 8.77 5.83 28.87
C ASN A 256 8.30 4.37 28.68
N LYS A 257 9.24 3.43 28.54
CA LYS A 257 8.94 2.02 28.26
C LYS A 257 8.21 1.30 29.39
N ASP A 258 8.38 1.76 30.64
CA ASP A 258 7.87 1.10 31.84
C ASP A 258 6.70 1.87 32.47
N THR A 259 6.74 3.20 32.47
CA THR A 259 5.76 4.05 33.18
C THR A 259 4.69 4.65 32.25
N ASN A 260 4.89 4.59 30.94
CA ASN A 260 4.10 5.31 29.93
C ASN A 260 4.05 6.84 30.14
N GLU A 261 5.02 7.42 30.88
CA GLU A 261 5.19 8.86 30.94
C GLU A 261 5.44 9.44 29.54
N ILE A 262 4.77 10.55 29.22
CA ILE A 262 4.91 11.26 27.96
C ILE A 262 5.65 12.58 28.20
N LEU A 263 6.77 12.76 27.49
CA LEU A 263 7.54 13.99 27.46
C LEU A 263 7.49 14.61 26.07
N TYR A 264 7.48 15.94 26.01
CA TYR A 264 7.64 16.72 24.78
C TYR A 264 9.10 17.15 24.63
N TYR A 265 9.64 17.10 23.42
CA TYR A 265 10.98 17.62 23.14
C TYR A 265 10.90 19.09 22.73
N ASP A 266 11.43 19.97 23.58
CA ASP A 266 11.63 21.38 23.31
C ASP A 266 12.90 21.57 22.48
N THR A 267 12.71 21.80 21.19
CA THR A 267 13.80 22.03 20.24
C THR A 267 14.55 23.33 20.48
N ALA A 268 13.95 24.33 21.13
CA ALA A 268 14.58 25.62 21.38
C ALA A 268 15.59 25.53 22.52
N ASN A 269 15.30 24.71 23.53
CA ASN A 269 16.15 24.55 24.71
C ASN A 269 16.86 23.19 24.79
N ASP A 270 16.74 22.36 23.74
CA ASP A 270 17.33 21.02 23.63
C ASP A 270 17.09 20.14 24.88
N LYS A 271 15.82 20.04 25.28
CA LYS A 271 15.43 19.25 26.46
C LYS A 271 14.07 18.59 26.31
N TYR A 272 13.87 17.53 27.07
CA TYR A 272 12.54 16.95 27.28
C TYR A 272 11.87 17.61 28.47
N GLU A 273 10.60 17.94 28.31
CA GLU A 273 9.74 18.54 29.33
C GLU A 273 8.46 17.72 29.49
N THR A 274 7.84 17.82 30.67
CA THR A 274 6.50 17.27 30.87
C THR A 274 5.49 18.01 30.01
N LEU A 275 4.35 17.36 29.70
CA LEU A 275 3.26 18.02 28.98
C LEU A 275 2.72 19.27 29.71
N ALA A 276 2.80 19.31 31.04
CA ALA A 276 2.35 20.45 31.83
C ALA A 276 3.28 21.67 31.66
N GLU A 277 4.59 21.45 31.69
CA GLU A 277 5.60 22.49 31.43
C GLU A 277 5.45 23.04 30.02
N TRP A 278 5.41 22.15 29.01
CA TRP A 278 5.22 22.53 27.62
C TRP A 278 3.95 23.34 27.36
N ARG A 279 2.82 22.96 27.97
CA ARG A 279 1.56 23.70 27.83
C ARG A 279 1.56 25.03 28.58
N SER A 280 2.39 25.16 29.61
CA SER A 280 2.54 26.39 30.37
C SER A 280 3.43 27.41 29.66
N SER A 281 4.42 26.95 28.87
CA SER A 281 5.30 27.83 28.08
C SER A 281 4.63 28.42 26.83
N LYS A 282 3.45 27.90 26.43
CA LYS A 282 2.64 28.44 25.32
C LYS A 282 1.70 29.60 25.71
N LYS A 283 1.56 29.90 27.00
CA LYS A 283 0.72 30.99 27.51
C LYS A 283 1.50 32.29 27.59
#